data_AF-V4L503-F1
#
_entry.id   AF-V4L503-F1
#
_cell.length_a   1.000
_cell.length_b   1.000
_cell.length_c   1.000
_cell.angle_alpha   90.00
_cell.angle_beta   90.00
_cell.angle_gamma   90.00
#
_symmetry.space_group_name_H-M   'P 1'
#
loop_
_entity.id
_entity.type
_entity.pdbx_description
1 polymer ?
#
loop_
_entity_poly.entity_id
_entity_poly.type
_entity_poly.pdbx_seq_one_letter_code
_entity_poly.pdbx_strand_id
1 'polypeptide(L)'
;VWEERTQGNSSLFNGQKFRSGSYCLDGDGDGDEVPHVCLRLGLTDYRTFVGTNLSSLWERFLVTSEDDSVRCRHTSSPLGNGAVIETSDKKIIVLRRSDNVGEFPGHYVFPGGHPEPIAVGIDDSHQLEKDGETSELLNKKVAQEMFDSIINEVVEETGIPASSLSSPLFIGISRRELNVRPAMFFFIKCSHHSDEIPRLYSIAEDGFESTQLHTGSMDELKTMTSRMPGCHHGGFALYELMLQRLKNTDETLLTST
;
A
#
# COMPACT_ATOMS: atom_id res chain seq x y z
N VAL A 1 -26.45 6.69 1.27
CA VAL A 1 -25.15 6.06 1.60
C VAL A 1 -24.26 6.95 2.46
N TRP A 2 -23.60 7.99 1.94
CA TRP A 2 -22.66 8.80 2.75
C TRP A 2 -23.33 9.54 3.91
N GLU A 3 -24.44 10.24 3.65
CA GLU A 3 -25.21 10.94 4.69
C GLU A 3 -25.70 10.00 5.79
N GLU A 4 -26.14 8.80 5.42
CA GLU A 4 -26.54 7.75 6.38
C GLU A 4 -25.34 7.24 7.19
N ARG A 5 -24.15 7.16 6.57
CA ARG A 5 -22.91 6.70 7.21
C ARG A 5 -22.34 7.73 8.19
N THR A 6 -22.52 9.01 7.93
CA THR A 6 -22.09 10.11 8.80
C THR A 6 -23.12 10.47 9.87
N GLN A 7 -24.37 9.98 9.74
CA GLN A 7 -25.42 10.22 10.73
C GLN A 7 -25.02 9.64 12.10
N GLY A 8 -24.73 10.51 13.06
CA GLY A 8 -24.31 10.12 14.41
C GLY A 8 -22.82 9.81 14.57
N ASN A 9 -21.99 9.99 13.53
CA ASN A 9 -20.54 9.81 13.59
C ASN A 9 -19.81 11.11 13.21
N SER A 10 -19.59 11.97 14.21
CA SER A 10 -18.98 13.29 14.02
C SER A 10 -17.47 13.27 13.74
N SER A 11 -16.80 12.13 13.94
CA SER A 11 -15.37 11.98 13.64
C SER A 11 -15.11 11.52 12.20
N LEU A 12 -16.15 11.11 11.46
CA LEU A 12 -16.00 10.69 10.08
C LEU A 12 -15.91 11.91 9.15
N PHE A 13 -14.78 12.06 8.46
CA PHE A 13 -14.58 13.11 7.46
C PHE A 13 -14.31 12.50 6.08
N ASN A 14 -14.48 13.31 5.03
CA ASN A 14 -14.13 12.93 3.67
C ASN A 14 -12.69 13.34 3.39
N GLY A 15 -11.80 12.38 3.10
CA GLY A 15 -10.43 12.63 2.67
C GLY A 15 -10.24 12.35 1.19
N GLN A 16 -9.50 13.21 0.49
CA GLN A 16 -9.08 12.97 -0.89
C GLN A 16 -8.04 11.84 -0.95
N LYS A 17 -8.08 11.05 -2.01
CA LYS A 17 -7.20 9.89 -2.22
C LYS A 17 -6.78 9.79 -3.69
N PHE A 18 -5.62 9.21 -3.94
CA PHE A 18 -5.27 8.81 -5.30
C PHE A 18 -6.11 7.61 -5.74
N ARG A 19 -6.65 7.68 -6.95
CA ARG A 19 -7.36 6.56 -7.61
C ARG A 19 -6.38 5.77 -8.45
N SER A 20 -6.35 4.46 -8.27
CA SER A 20 -5.62 3.58 -9.18
C SER A 20 -6.30 3.53 -10.55
N GLY A 21 -5.55 3.83 -11.60
CA GLY A 21 -5.97 3.72 -12.99
C GLY A 21 -5.36 2.50 -13.68
N SER A 22 -4.58 2.73 -14.74
CA SER A 22 -3.83 1.69 -15.45
C SER A 22 -2.34 1.77 -15.12
N TYR A 23 -1.57 0.79 -15.58
CA TYR A 23 -0.11 0.83 -15.48
C TYR A 23 0.53 0.46 -16.82
N CYS A 24 1.77 0.85 -17.02
CA CYS A 24 2.62 0.42 -18.12
C CYS A 24 3.95 -0.06 -17.55
N LEU A 25 4.44 -1.20 -18.02
CA LEU A 25 5.77 -1.71 -17.71
C LEU A 25 6.64 -1.44 -18.93
N ASP A 26 7.65 -0.59 -18.78
CA ASP A 26 8.66 -0.36 -19.81
C ASP A 26 9.96 -1.06 -19.35
N GLY A 27 10.55 -1.92 -20.20
CA GLY A 27 11.83 -2.59 -19.90
C GLY A 27 11.88 -4.12 -20.00
N ASP A 28 10.98 -4.79 -20.72
CA ASP A 28 11.12 -6.23 -21.07
C ASP A 28 11.99 -6.45 -22.34
N GLY A 29 12.69 -5.41 -22.80
CA GLY A 29 13.63 -5.45 -23.92
C GLY A 29 15.06 -5.74 -23.44
N ASP A 30 15.80 -6.49 -24.25
CA ASP A 30 17.18 -7.00 -24.11
C ASP A 30 18.29 -5.91 -23.97
N GLY A 31 18.02 -4.82 -23.25
CA GLY A 31 18.93 -3.69 -23.03
C GLY A 31 19.20 -3.40 -21.55
N ASP A 32 20.33 -2.75 -21.27
CA ASP A 32 20.81 -2.35 -19.93
C ASP A 32 19.95 -1.27 -19.22
N GLU A 33 18.72 -1.00 -19.67
CA GLU A 33 17.85 -0.02 -19.04
C GLU A 33 17.24 -0.58 -17.74
N VAL A 34 17.23 0.25 -16.69
CA VAL A 34 16.62 -0.12 -15.41
C VAL A 34 15.11 -0.29 -15.64
N PRO A 35 14.47 -1.38 -15.18
CA PRO A 35 13.04 -1.56 -15.37
C PRO A 35 12.26 -0.44 -14.69
N HIS A 36 11.29 0.12 -15.41
CA HIS A 36 10.48 1.24 -14.94
C HIS A 36 8.98 0.90 -15.03
N VAL A 37 8.21 1.39 -14.04
CA VAL A 37 6.76 1.29 -14.04
C VAL A 37 6.14 2.67 -14.10
N CYS A 38 5.20 2.86 -15.02
CA CYS A 38 4.38 4.06 -15.09
C CYS A 38 3.00 3.74 -14.54
N LEU A 39 2.60 4.40 -13.45
CA LEU A 39 1.26 4.30 -12.87
C LEU A 39 0.41 5.48 -13.33
N ARG A 40 -0.72 5.20 -13.97
CA ARG A 40 -1.73 6.22 -14.28
C ARG A 40 -2.65 6.38 -13.08
N LEU A 41 -2.53 7.50 -12.40
CA LEU A 41 -3.33 7.82 -11.23
C LEU A 41 -4.43 8.84 -11.59
N GLY A 42 -5.57 8.69 -10.93
CA GLY A 42 -6.61 9.71 -10.89
C GLY A 42 -6.80 10.21 -9.47
N LEU A 43 -7.89 10.94 -9.24
CA LEU A 43 -8.32 11.38 -7.91
C LEU A 43 -9.64 10.72 -7.55
N THR A 44 -9.82 10.45 -6.27
CA THR A 44 -11.07 10.00 -5.66
C THR A 44 -11.12 10.47 -4.21
N ASP A 45 -12.12 10.05 -3.45
CA ASP A 45 -12.25 10.38 -2.05
C ASP A 45 -12.90 9.24 -1.26
N TYR A 46 -12.83 9.34 0.07
CA TYR A 46 -13.37 8.33 0.96
C TYR A 46 -14.90 8.20 0.83
N ARG A 47 -15.60 9.30 0.56
CA ARG A 47 -17.06 9.32 0.30
C ARG A 47 -17.43 8.46 -0.91
N THR A 48 -16.70 8.59 -2.01
CA THR A 48 -16.93 7.81 -3.23
C THR A 48 -16.56 6.35 -3.01
N PHE A 49 -15.49 6.08 -2.25
CA PHE A 49 -15.13 4.72 -1.83
C PHE A 49 -16.27 4.04 -1.04
N VAL A 50 -16.86 4.76 -0.08
CA VAL A 50 -18.04 4.29 0.67
C VAL A 50 -19.24 4.04 -0.25
N GLY A 51 -19.46 4.91 -1.24
CA GLY A 51 -20.56 4.78 -2.20
C GLY A 51 -20.40 3.70 -3.25
N THR A 52 -19.18 3.23 -3.50
CA THR A 52 -18.87 2.29 -4.59
C THR A 52 -18.29 0.98 -4.06
N ASN A 53 -16.98 0.93 -3.76
CA ASN A 53 -16.29 -0.28 -3.31
C ASN A 53 -16.88 -0.86 -2.01
N LEU A 54 -17.25 -0.03 -1.03
CA LEU A 54 -17.85 -0.52 0.23
C LEU A 54 -19.37 -0.67 0.18
N SER A 55 -19.99 -0.42 -0.97
CA SER A 55 -21.42 -0.68 -1.15
C SER A 55 -21.71 -2.17 -1.05
N SER A 56 -22.85 -2.56 -0.49
CA SER A 56 -23.33 -3.94 -0.55
C SER A 56 -23.60 -4.41 -1.99
N LEU A 57 -23.67 -3.48 -2.94
CA LEU A 57 -23.86 -3.73 -4.37
C LEU A 57 -22.57 -3.52 -5.17
N TRP A 58 -21.38 -3.55 -4.54
CA TRP A 58 -20.12 -3.18 -5.19
C TRP A 58 -19.85 -3.94 -6.50
N GLU A 59 -20.27 -5.20 -6.59
CA GLU A 59 -20.13 -6.03 -7.79
C GLU A 59 -20.86 -5.46 -9.02
N ARG A 60 -21.95 -4.70 -8.81
CA ARG A 60 -22.71 -4.07 -9.90
C ARG A 60 -21.96 -2.91 -10.57
N PHE A 61 -20.91 -2.40 -9.93
CA PHE A 61 -20.04 -1.39 -10.54
C PHE A 61 -18.93 -2.02 -11.38
N LEU A 62 -18.80 -3.35 -11.40
CA LEU A 62 -17.80 -4.01 -12.22
C LEU A 62 -18.27 -4.15 -13.68
N VAL A 63 -17.31 -4.01 -14.58
CA VAL A 63 -17.47 -4.32 -16.00
C VAL A 63 -16.75 -5.64 -16.29
N THR A 64 -17.35 -6.51 -17.10
CA THR A 64 -16.70 -7.75 -17.55
C THR A 64 -15.49 -7.42 -18.42
N SER A 65 -14.29 -7.53 -17.84
CA SER A 65 -13.02 -7.33 -18.52
C SER A 65 -11.88 -7.97 -17.70
N GLU A 66 -10.87 -8.46 -18.40
CA GLU A 66 -9.58 -8.87 -17.80
C GLU A 66 -8.67 -7.66 -17.52
N ASP A 67 -8.90 -6.52 -18.18
CA ASP A 67 -8.19 -5.28 -17.88
C ASP A 67 -8.78 -4.66 -16.61
N ASP A 68 -7.98 -4.63 -15.56
CA ASP A 68 -8.36 -4.12 -14.24
C ASP A 68 -8.85 -2.67 -14.26
N SER A 69 -8.26 -1.83 -15.12
CA SER A 69 -8.64 -0.42 -15.24
C SER A 69 -10.03 -0.28 -15.86
N VAL A 70 -10.38 -1.15 -16.81
CA VAL A 70 -11.70 -1.21 -17.44
C VAL A 70 -12.71 -1.86 -16.50
N ARG A 71 -12.35 -2.98 -15.88
CA ARG A 71 -13.19 -3.71 -14.92
C ARG A 71 -13.64 -2.83 -13.77
N CYS A 72 -12.74 -1.97 -13.26
CA CYS A 72 -12.98 -1.12 -12.10
C CYS A 72 -13.33 0.34 -12.47
N ARG A 73 -13.79 0.60 -13.71
CA ARG A 73 -14.03 1.97 -14.19
C ARG A 73 -15.15 2.73 -13.48
N HIS A 74 -16.08 2.02 -12.82
CA HIS A 74 -17.18 2.62 -12.04
C HIS A 74 -16.97 2.51 -10.52
N THR A 75 -15.76 2.16 -10.08
CA THR A 75 -15.39 2.15 -8.66
C THR A 75 -14.41 3.29 -8.34
N SER A 76 -14.44 3.73 -7.08
CA SER A 76 -13.49 4.72 -6.54
C SER A 76 -12.05 4.22 -6.64
N SER A 77 -11.81 2.96 -6.27
CA SER A 77 -10.50 2.30 -6.33
C SER A 77 -9.36 3.14 -5.70
N PRO A 78 -9.50 3.59 -4.44
CA PRO A 78 -8.46 4.35 -3.78
C PRO A 78 -7.22 3.46 -3.61
N LEU A 79 -6.07 3.97 -4.04
CA LEU A 79 -4.79 3.30 -3.92
C LEU A 79 -4.30 3.42 -2.48
N GLY A 80 -4.29 2.31 -1.74
CA GLY A 80 -3.58 2.22 -0.46
C GLY A 80 -2.11 1.85 -0.66
N ASN A 81 -1.32 1.88 0.41
CA ASN A 81 0.04 1.35 0.44
C ASN A 81 0.21 0.32 1.59
N GLY A 82 1.34 -0.39 1.60
CA GLY A 82 1.70 -1.36 2.63
C GLY A 82 3.17 -1.76 2.55
N ALA A 83 3.80 -2.00 3.70
CA ALA A 83 5.23 -2.29 3.82
C ALA A 83 5.48 -3.68 4.42
N VAL A 84 6.17 -4.53 3.67
CA VAL A 84 6.81 -5.72 4.20
C VAL A 84 8.17 -5.32 4.75
N ILE A 85 8.26 -5.23 6.08
CA ILE A 85 9.46 -4.75 6.77
C ILE A 85 10.24 -5.94 7.32
N GLU A 86 11.49 -6.11 6.90
CA GLU A 86 12.41 -7.15 7.37
C GLU A 86 13.40 -6.58 8.39
N THR A 87 13.38 -7.12 9.61
CA THR A 87 14.33 -6.78 10.67
C THR A 87 15.72 -7.34 10.40
N SER A 88 16.73 -6.89 11.15
CA SER A 88 18.12 -7.34 10.96
C SER A 88 18.32 -8.84 11.19
N ASP A 89 17.44 -9.48 11.96
CA ASP A 89 17.36 -10.92 12.20
C ASP A 89 16.37 -11.66 11.29
N LYS A 90 15.96 -11.02 10.18
CA LYS A 90 15.11 -11.60 9.11
C LYS A 90 13.70 -11.98 9.58
N LYS A 91 13.15 -11.26 10.55
CA LYS A 91 11.73 -11.35 10.93
C LYS A 91 10.94 -10.27 10.20
N ILE A 92 9.68 -10.54 9.94
CA ILE A 92 8.78 -9.60 9.28
C ILE A 92 7.79 -9.04 10.30
N ILE A 93 7.57 -7.74 10.21
CA ILE A 93 6.64 -7.00 11.07
C ILE A 93 5.23 -7.10 10.50
N VAL A 94 4.28 -7.41 11.38
CA VAL A 94 2.83 -7.47 11.08
C VAL A 94 2.04 -6.91 12.24
N LEU A 95 1.05 -6.08 11.93
CA LEU A 95 0.15 -5.46 12.90
C LEU A 95 -1.15 -6.26 13.00
N ARG A 96 -1.74 -6.29 14.19
CA ARG A 96 -3.13 -6.72 14.38
C ARG A 96 -4.02 -5.48 14.51
N ARG A 97 -4.94 -5.33 13.57
CA ARG A 97 -5.90 -4.22 13.56
C ARG A 97 -6.75 -4.22 14.83
N SER A 98 -7.05 -3.02 15.32
CA SER A 98 -7.98 -2.79 16.42
C SER A 98 -9.39 -3.28 16.06
N ASP A 99 -10.20 -3.60 17.06
CA ASP A 99 -11.60 -3.99 16.83
C ASP A 99 -12.49 -2.79 16.52
N ASN A 100 -11.97 -1.56 16.68
CA ASN A 100 -12.70 -0.30 16.48
C ASN A 100 -12.54 0.29 15.07
N VAL A 101 -11.79 -0.37 14.18
CA VAL A 101 -11.58 0.12 12.81
C VAL A 101 -12.75 -0.25 11.88
N GLY A 102 -12.96 0.57 10.84
CA GLY A 102 -14.07 0.38 9.91
C GLY A 102 -13.95 -0.80 8.92
N GLU A 103 -12.73 -1.31 8.70
CA GLU A 103 -12.45 -2.43 7.79
C GLU A 103 -11.56 -3.48 8.48
N PHE A 104 -11.96 -4.75 8.39
CA PHE A 104 -11.21 -5.93 8.86
C PHE A 104 -10.71 -5.84 10.33
N PRO A 105 -11.60 -5.61 11.31
CA PRO A 105 -11.21 -5.61 12.72
C PRO A 105 -10.54 -6.92 13.12
N GLY A 106 -9.50 -6.82 13.96
CA GLY A 106 -8.76 -7.99 14.48
C GLY A 106 -7.97 -8.80 13.44
N HIS A 107 -7.90 -8.37 12.18
CA HIS A 107 -7.12 -9.02 11.13
C HIS A 107 -5.64 -8.59 11.19
N TYR A 108 -4.77 -9.42 10.62
CA TYR A 108 -3.38 -9.06 10.45
C TYR A 108 -3.19 -8.22 9.19
N VAL A 109 -2.30 -7.23 9.27
CA VAL A 109 -1.90 -6.39 8.14
C VAL A 109 -0.41 -6.09 8.20
N PHE A 110 0.15 -5.77 7.05
CA PHE A 110 1.41 -5.07 6.98
C PHE A 110 1.17 -3.59 7.32
N PRO A 111 2.14 -2.91 7.96
CA PRO A 111 2.05 -1.47 8.19
C PRO A 111 1.80 -0.69 6.90
N GLY A 112 1.01 0.38 6.97
CA GLY A 112 0.67 1.23 5.83
C GLY A 112 -0.74 1.79 5.88
N GLY A 113 -1.03 2.72 4.98
CA GLY A 113 -2.29 3.43 4.89
C GLY A 113 -2.57 3.92 3.48
N HIS A 114 -2.57 5.25 3.30
CA HIS A 114 -3.00 5.86 2.04
C HIS A 114 -2.31 7.20 1.75
N PRO A 115 -1.54 7.31 0.65
CA PRO A 115 -1.02 8.60 0.21
C PRO A 115 -2.16 9.58 -0.08
N GLU A 116 -1.96 10.84 0.32
CA GLU A 116 -2.98 11.89 0.17
C GLU A 116 -2.58 12.93 -0.89
N PRO A 117 -3.47 13.26 -1.84
CA PRO A 117 -3.18 14.27 -2.86
C PRO A 117 -2.75 15.64 -2.30
N ILE A 118 -3.25 16.02 -1.12
CA ILE A 118 -2.92 17.29 -0.49
C ILE A 118 -1.43 17.40 -0.09
N ALA A 119 -0.76 16.28 0.18
CA ALA A 119 0.67 16.24 0.52
C ALA A 119 1.55 16.76 -0.63
N VAL A 120 1.07 16.66 -1.87
CA VAL A 120 1.76 17.16 -3.07
C VAL A 120 1.15 18.45 -3.63
N GLY A 121 0.25 19.08 -2.88
CA GLY A 121 -0.41 20.33 -3.27
C GLY A 121 -1.59 20.15 -4.23
N ILE A 122 -2.16 18.95 -4.33
CA ILE A 122 -3.42 18.72 -5.05
C ILE A 122 -4.56 18.88 -4.04
N ASP A 123 -5.28 19.98 -4.13
CA ASP A 123 -6.48 20.26 -3.34
C ASP A 123 -7.73 20.40 -4.23
N ASP A 124 -8.89 20.69 -3.63
CA ASP A 124 -10.17 20.87 -4.33
C ASP A 124 -10.15 22.04 -5.34
N SER A 125 -9.17 22.95 -5.26
CA SER A 125 -9.02 24.10 -6.14
C SER A 125 -8.02 23.87 -7.28
N HIS A 126 -7.30 22.74 -7.28
CA HIS A 126 -6.30 22.43 -8.28
C HIS A 126 -6.97 22.28 -9.67
N GLN A 127 -6.79 23.29 -10.52
CA GLN A 127 -7.09 23.17 -11.94
C GLN A 127 -5.92 22.45 -12.60
N LEU A 128 -6.19 21.45 -13.44
CA LEU A 128 -5.15 20.80 -14.23
C LEU A 128 -4.48 21.85 -15.13
N GLU A 129 -3.31 22.35 -14.71
CA GLU A 129 -2.53 23.28 -15.52
C GLU A 129 -2.06 22.55 -16.78
N LYS A 130 -2.25 23.20 -17.93
CA LYS A 130 -2.10 22.57 -19.26
C LYS A 130 -0.68 22.67 -19.84
N ASP A 131 0.29 23.19 -19.09
CA ASP A 131 1.66 23.25 -19.56
C ASP A 131 2.45 21.97 -19.20
N GLY A 132 3.42 21.62 -20.06
CA GLY A 132 4.13 20.35 -19.97
C GLY A 132 5.14 20.29 -18.83
N GLU A 133 5.79 21.41 -18.48
CA GLU A 133 6.81 21.46 -17.43
C GLU A 133 6.20 21.31 -16.03
N THR A 134 5.05 21.93 -15.77
CA THR A 134 4.34 21.79 -14.48
C THR A 134 3.80 20.37 -14.29
N SER A 135 3.35 19.73 -15.37
CA SER A 135 2.89 18.34 -15.36
C SER A 135 4.01 17.35 -15.02
N GLU A 136 5.21 17.51 -15.57
CA GLU A 136 6.34 16.64 -15.24
C GLU A 136 6.80 16.81 -13.78
N LEU A 137 6.85 18.07 -13.30
CA LEU A 137 7.19 18.34 -11.90
C LEU A 137 6.15 17.73 -10.95
N LEU A 138 4.86 17.85 -11.27
CA LEU A 138 3.79 17.23 -10.48
C LEU A 138 3.92 15.71 -10.46
N ASN A 139 4.20 15.07 -11.60
CA ASN A 139 4.41 13.62 -11.67
C ASN A 139 5.59 13.18 -10.78
N LYS A 140 6.68 13.95 -10.74
CA LYS A 140 7.82 13.68 -9.84
C LYS A 140 7.42 13.79 -8.37
N LYS A 141 6.64 14.82 -8.00
CA LYS A 141 6.12 14.98 -6.63
C LYS A 141 5.20 13.83 -6.23
N VAL A 142 4.26 13.45 -7.11
CA VAL A 142 3.34 12.33 -6.88
C VAL A 142 4.11 11.03 -6.73
N ALA A 143 5.10 10.77 -7.58
CA ALA A 143 5.95 9.58 -7.46
C ALA A 143 6.72 9.58 -6.13
N GLN A 144 7.31 10.71 -5.74
CA GLN A 144 8.01 10.85 -4.47
C GLN A 144 7.07 10.58 -3.28
N GLU A 145 5.86 11.15 -3.30
CA GLU A 145 4.83 10.93 -2.27
C GLU A 145 4.46 9.45 -2.11
N MET A 146 4.42 8.66 -3.19
CA MET A 146 4.15 7.21 -3.07
C MET A 146 5.20 6.48 -2.21
N PHE A 147 6.46 6.96 -2.22
CA PHE A 147 7.56 6.37 -1.45
C PHE A 147 7.71 7.04 -0.07
N ASP A 148 7.50 8.35 0.03
CA ASP A 148 7.59 9.07 1.30
C ASP A 148 6.44 8.70 2.23
N SER A 149 5.21 8.60 1.70
CA SER A 149 4.04 8.21 2.49
C SER A 149 4.23 6.86 3.17
N ILE A 150 4.78 5.84 2.48
CA ILE A 150 4.96 4.54 3.12
C ILE A 150 6.03 4.58 4.23
N ILE A 151 7.05 5.42 4.11
CA ILE A 151 8.02 5.61 5.21
C ILE A 151 7.34 6.28 6.41
N ASN A 152 6.53 7.32 6.17
CA ASN A 152 5.80 8.01 7.24
C ASN A 152 4.85 7.06 7.96
N GLU A 153 4.05 6.29 7.22
CA GLU A 153 3.11 5.31 7.78
C GLU A 153 3.84 4.25 8.63
N VAL A 154 5.01 3.78 8.18
CA VAL A 154 5.83 2.86 8.99
C VAL A 154 6.29 3.52 10.28
N VAL A 155 6.76 4.76 10.23
CA VAL A 155 7.20 5.49 11.43
C VAL A 155 6.02 5.69 12.40
N GLU A 156 4.89 6.15 11.89
CA GLU A 156 3.67 6.47 12.66
C GLU A 156 3.05 5.23 13.30
N GLU A 157 2.96 4.11 12.58
CA GLU A 157 2.32 2.88 13.07
C GLU A 157 3.25 1.98 13.89
N THR A 158 4.58 2.05 13.70
CA THR A 158 5.53 1.13 14.35
C THR A 158 6.50 1.80 15.31
N GLY A 159 6.64 3.13 15.27
CA GLY A 159 7.63 3.89 16.02
C GLY A 159 9.08 3.66 15.57
N ILE A 160 9.32 2.92 14.49
CA ILE A 160 10.66 2.72 13.93
C ILE A 160 11.11 4.01 13.25
N PRO A 161 12.26 4.60 13.61
CA PRO A 161 12.70 5.84 13.01
C PRO A 161 13.09 5.64 11.55
N ALA A 162 12.76 6.62 10.69
CA ALA A 162 13.09 6.57 9.27
C ALA A 162 14.59 6.37 8.99
N SER A 163 15.48 6.85 9.87
CA SER A 163 16.94 6.66 9.75
C SER A 163 17.39 5.20 9.93
N SER A 164 16.53 4.33 10.46
CA SER A 164 16.76 2.89 10.60
C SER A 164 16.15 2.07 9.46
N LEU A 165 15.51 2.71 8.49
CA LEU A 165 14.85 2.08 7.35
C LEU A 165 15.70 2.26 6.07
N SER A 166 15.77 1.21 5.25
CA SER A 166 16.29 1.34 3.88
C SER A 166 15.30 2.11 3.01
N SER A 167 15.77 2.61 1.86
CA SER A 167 14.86 3.12 0.82
C SER A 167 13.83 2.04 0.45
N PRO A 168 12.53 2.38 0.31
CA PRO A 168 11.50 1.42 -0.06
C PRO A 168 11.75 0.86 -1.46
N LEU A 169 11.63 -0.46 -1.60
CA LEU A 169 11.59 -1.13 -2.88
C LEU A 169 10.14 -1.43 -3.25
N PHE A 170 9.64 -0.85 -4.34
CA PHE A 170 8.30 -1.19 -4.83
C PHE A 170 8.28 -2.62 -5.38
N ILE A 171 7.45 -3.49 -4.79
CA ILE A 171 7.39 -4.92 -5.14
C ILE A 171 6.13 -5.28 -5.95
N GLY A 172 5.16 -4.38 -6.06
CA GLY A 172 3.99 -4.55 -6.92
C GLY A 172 2.70 -3.99 -6.33
N ILE A 173 1.58 -4.22 -7.02
CA ILE A 173 0.24 -3.87 -6.56
C ILE A 173 -0.55 -5.16 -6.35
N SER A 174 -1.19 -5.28 -5.20
CA SER A 174 -2.17 -6.32 -4.94
C SER A 174 -3.57 -5.72 -4.85
N ARG A 175 -4.53 -6.35 -5.52
CA ARG A 175 -5.94 -5.97 -5.46
C ARG A 175 -6.73 -7.08 -4.79
N ARG A 176 -7.63 -6.70 -3.88
CA ARG A 176 -8.57 -7.63 -3.26
C ARG A 176 -9.55 -8.19 -4.29
N GLU A 177 -9.96 -9.44 -4.11
CA GLU A 177 -11.15 -9.96 -4.81
C GLU A 177 -12.42 -9.28 -4.26
N LEU A 178 -12.57 -9.27 -2.94
CA LEU A 178 -13.61 -8.52 -2.25
C LEU A 178 -13.41 -7.02 -2.47
N ASN A 179 -14.43 -6.32 -2.93
CA ASN A 179 -14.47 -4.86 -3.08
C ASN A 179 -13.39 -4.21 -3.97
N VAL A 180 -12.59 -5.00 -4.69
CA VAL A 180 -11.60 -4.57 -5.70
C VAL A 180 -10.68 -3.41 -5.27
N ARG A 181 -10.44 -3.22 -3.97
CA ARG A 181 -9.52 -2.18 -3.49
C ARG A 181 -8.06 -2.58 -3.79
N PRO A 182 -7.29 -1.74 -4.51
CA PRO A 182 -5.87 -1.95 -4.74
C PRO A 182 -5.01 -1.39 -3.60
N ALA A 183 -3.85 -2.01 -3.39
CA ALA A 183 -2.80 -1.46 -2.54
C ALA A 183 -1.42 -1.74 -3.18
N MET A 184 -0.57 -0.73 -3.17
CA MET A 184 0.83 -0.88 -3.54
C MET A 184 1.62 -1.44 -2.37
N PHE A 185 2.57 -2.33 -2.65
CA PHE A 185 3.42 -2.94 -1.63
C PHE A 185 4.87 -2.57 -1.84
N PHE A 186 5.54 -2.33 -0.72
CA PHE A 186 6.94 -2.04 -0.63
C PHE A 186 7.65 -3.04 0.26
N PHE A 187 8.91 -3.32 -0.06
CA PHE A 187 9.83 -4.02 0.81
C PHE A 187 10.82 -3.03 1.43
N ILE A 188 11.02 -3.11 2.74
CA ILE A 188 11.89 -2.22 3.50
C ILE A 188 12.74 -3.05 4.46
N LYS A 189 14.04 -2.80 4.52
CA LYS A 189 14.91 -3.38 5.56
C LYS A 189 14.99 -2.43 6.75
N CYS A 190 14.90 -3.00 7.95
CA CYS A 190 15.07 -2.31 9.21
C CYS A 190 16.37 -2.76 9.87
N SER A 191 17.17 -1.81 10.38
CA SER A 191 18.41 -2.12 11.10
C SER A 191 18.19 -2.69 12.51
N HIS A 192 17.01 -2.50 13.10
CA HIS A 192 16.67 -3.02 14.42
C HIS A 192 16.45 -4.54 14.40
N HIS A 193 16.81 -5.16 15.52
CA HIS A 193 16.49 -6.56 15.80
C HIS A 193 15.01 -6.69 16.20
N SER A 194 14.38 -7.82 15.90
CA SER A 194 12.97 -8.09 16.23
C SER A 194 12.61 -7.85 17.70
N ASP A 195 13.49 -8.22 18.63
CA ASP A 195 13.36 -7.99 20.08
C ASP A 195 13.24 -6.50 20.48
N GLU A 196 13.72 -5.56 19.65
CA GLU A 196 13.64 -4.12 19.92
C GLU A 196 12.29 -3.52 19.46
N ILE A 197 11.62 -4.16 18.50
CA ILE A 197 10.43 -3.62 17.84
C ILE A 197 9.26 -3.38 18.81
N PRO A 198 8.95 -4.26 19.78
CA PRO A 198 7.87 -3.99 20.73
C PRO A 198 8.07 -2.72 21.55
N ARG A 199 9.33 -2.35 21.85
CA ARG A 199 9.64 -1.11 22.56
C ARG A 199 9.42 0.10 21.67
N LEU A 200 9.82 0.04 20.40
CA LEU A 200 9.57 1.11 19.43
C LEU A 200 8.07 1.29 19.19
N TYR A 201 7.32 0.20 19.08
CA TYR A 201 5.87 0.24 18.92
C TYR A 201 5.15 0.93 20.08
N SER A 202 5.69 0.86 21.30
CA SER A 202 5.07 1.52 22.47
C SER A 202 5.03 3.05 22.39
N ILE A 203 5.77 3.65 21.46
CA ILE A 203 5.78 5.09 21.20
C ILE A 203 5.19 5.44 19.83
N ALA A 204 4.56 4.49 19.13
CA ALA A 204 3.87 4.73 17.86
C ALA A 204 2.74 5.77 18.05
N GLU A 205 2.56 6.64 17.05
CA GLU A 205 1.57 7.71 17.09
C GLU A 205 0.16 7.15 16.91
N ASP A 206 0.02 6.15 16.03
CA ASP A 206 -1.27 5.53 15.66
C ASP A 206 -1.63 4.28 16.49
N GLY A 207 -1.39 4.37 17.80
CA GLY A 207 -1.71 3.29 18.74
C GLY A 207 -3.19 2.91 18.86
N PHE A 208 -4.10 3.63 18.18
CA PHE A 208 -5.53 3.28 18.14
C PHE A 208 -5.90 2.36 16.96
N GLU A 209 -5.12 2.36 15.87
CA GLU A 209 -5.38 1.61 14.64
C GLU A 209 -5.04 0.13 14.76
N SER A 210 -4.01 -0.17 15.55
CA SER A 210 -3.54 -1.52 15.85
C SER A 210 -3.52 -1.78 17.35
N THR A 211 -3.71 -3.03 17.75
CA THR A 211 -3.70 -3.45 19.16
C THR A 211 -2.49 -4.28 19.53
N GLN A 212 -1.79 -4.82 18.54
CA GLN A 212 -0.64 -5.69 18.71
C GLN A 212 0.30 -5.55 17.51
N LEU A 213 1.60 -5.62 17.76
CA LEU A 213 2.63 -5.83 16.76
C LEU A 213 3.25 -7.22 16.95
N HIS A 214 3.47 -7.94 15.85
CA HIS A 214 4.10 -9.25 15.81
C HIS A 214 5.31 -9.21 14.88
N THR A 215 6.37 -9.93 15.26
CA THR A 215 7.54 -10.20 14.40
C THR A 215 7.60 -11.69 14.12
N GLY A 216 7.46 -12.10 12.86
CA GLY A 216 7.35 -13.50 12.47
C GLY A 216 8.38 -13.91 11.43
N SER A 217 8.79 -15.17 11.46
CA SER A 217 9.46 -15.83 10.33
C SER A 217 8.50 -16.01 9.14
N MET A 218 9.05 -16.38 7.99
CA MET A 218 8.26 -16.71 6.81
C MET A 218 7.16 -17.75 7.06
N ASP A 219 7.45 -18.80 7.83
CA ASP A 219 6.48 -19.88 8.07
C ASP A 219 5.37 -19.44 9.05
N GLU A 220 5.72 -18.60 10.03
CA GLU A 220 4.73 -17.97 10.92
C GLU A 220 3.80 -17.05 10.12
N LEU A 221 4.36 -16.21 9.25
CA LEU A 221 3.59 -15.31 8.37
C LEU A 221 2.65 -16.08 7.44
N LYS A 222 3.08 -17.19 6.83
CA LYS A 222 2.21 -18.04 6.00
C LYS A 222 0.97 -18.52 6.75
N THR A 223 1.09 -18.72 8.06
CA THR A 223 -0.07 -19.08 8.89
C THR A 223 -0.97 -17.86 9.11
N MET A 224 -0.38 -16.67 9.30
CA MET A 224 -1.09 -15.40 9.53
C MET A 224 -1.82 -14.87 8.29
N THR A 225 -1.34 -15.15 7.07
CA THR A 225 -1.93 -14.64 5.81
C THR A 225 -3.37 -15.09 5.57
N SER A 226 -3.77 -16.22 6.16
CA SER A 226 -5.17 -16.70 6.17
C SER A 226 -6.13 -15.71 6.85
N ARG A 227 -5.61 -14.83 7.71
CA ARG A 227 -6.36 -13.77 8.43
C ARG A 227 -5.96 -12.37 7.98
N MET A 228 -5.33 -12.23 6.82
CA MET A 228 -5.05 -10.95 6.20
C MET A 228 -6.19 -10.55 5.23
N PRO A 229 -6.50 -9.25 5.10
CA PRO A 229 -7.32 -8.79 3.98
C PRO A 229 -6.65 -9.17 2.65
N GLY A 230 -7.44 -9.41 1.60
CA GLY A 230 -6.93 -9.94 0.33
C GLY A 230 -5.76 -9.16 -0.29
N CYS A 231 -5.70 -7.84 -0.11
CA CYS A 231 -4.57 -7.04 -0.59
C CYS A 231 -3.28 -7.34 0.18
N HIS A 232 -3.33 -7.53 1.50
CA HIS A 232 -2.15 -7.87 2.30
C HIS A 232 -1.74 -9.34 2.10
N HIS A 233 -2.70 -10.24 1.88
CA HIS A 233 -2.39 -11.59 1.42
C HIS A 233 -1.60 -11.54 0.11
N GLY A 234 -2.07 -10.78 -0.89
CA GLY A 234 -1.33 -10.62 -2.13
C GLY A 234 -0.01 -9.83 -1.95
N GLY A 235 0.06 -8.91 -0.99
CA GLY A 235 1.32 -8.27 -0.58
C GLY A 235 2.37 -9.27 -0.08
N PHE A 236 1.94 -10.27 0.69
CA PHE A 236 2.80 -11.38 1.09
C PHE A 236 3.24 -12.22 -0.12
N ALA A 237 2.33 -12.51 -1.05
CA ALA A 237 2.67 -13.22 -2.28
C ALA A 237 3.69 -12.45 -3.15
N LEU A 238 3.58 -11.12 -3.23
CA LEU A 238 4.56 -10.26 -3.92
C LEU A 238 5.94 -10.35 -3.25
N TYR A 239 5.98 -10.40 -1.91
CA TYR A 239 7.24 -10.61 -1.18
C TYR A 239 7.85 -11.99 -1.46
N GLU A 240 7.04 -13.05 -1.52
CA GLU A 240 7.53 -14.39 -1.90
C GLU A 240 8.13 -14.39 -3.32
N LEU A 241 7.46 -13.73 -4.27
CA LEU A 241 7.97 -13.58 -5.65
C LEU A 241 9.29 -12.80 -5.69
N MET A 242 9.41 -11.72 -4.91
CA MET A 242 10.65 -10.96 -4.78
C MET A 242 11.79 -11.85 -4.26
N LEU A 243 11.56 -12.60 -3.17
CA LEU A 243 12.57 -13.50 -2.60
C LEU A 243 12.99 -14.60 -3.58
N GLN A 244 12.06 -15.17 -4.33
CA GLN A 244 12.36 -16.17 -5.36
C GLN A 244 13.24 -15.57 -6.46
N ARG A 245 12.94 -14.34 -6.91
CA ARG A 245 13.74 -13.66 -7.93
C ARG A 245 15.17 -13.39 -7.44
N LEU A 246 15.34 -12.91 -6.21
CA LEU A 246 16.66 -12.65 -5.62
C LEU A 246 17.51 -13.93 -5.54
N LYS A 247 16.92 -15.05 -5.11
CA LYS A 247 17.61 -16.36 -5.08
C LYS A 247 18.07 -16.80 -6.46
N ASN A 248 17.20 -16.67 -7.46
CA ASN A 248 17.53 -17.06 -8.83
C ASN A 248 18.66 -16.19 -9.41
N THR A 249 18.71 -14.89 -9.06
CA THR A 249 19.80 -13.99 -9.47
C THR A 249 21.12 -14.39 -8.82
N ASP A 250 21.14 -14.70 -7.52
CA ASP A 250 22.33 -15.17 -6.81
C ASP A 250 22.86 -16.50 -7.39
N GLU A 251 21.96 -17.44 -7.70
CA GLU A 251 22.33 -18.72 -8.35
C GLU A 251 22.86 -18.53 -9.78
N THR A 252 22.31 -17.58 -10.53
CA THR A 252 22.80 -17.24 -11.89
C THR A 252 24.20 -16.61 -11.84
N LEU A 253 24.46 -15.75 -10.86
CA LEU A 253 25.79 -15.18 -10.61
C LEU A 253 26.81 -16.24 -10.20
N LEU A 254 26.41 -17.23 -9.38
CA LEU A 254 27.27 -18.33 -8.94
C LEU A 254 27.57 -19.37 -10.05
N THR A 255 26.69 -19.51 -11.04
CA THR A 255 26.86 -20.45 -12.17
C THR A 255 27.60 -19.83 -13.36
N SER A 256 27.78 -18.50 -13.37
CA SER A 256 28.48 -17.75 -14.42
C SER A 256 29.98 -17.47 -14.12
N THR A 257 30.50 -18.01 -13.00
CA THR A 257 31.92 -17.94 -12.60
C THR A 257 32.60 -19.29 -12.72
#